data_AF-A0A2P2MEG2-F1
#
_entry.id   AF-A0A2P2MEG2-F1
#
_cell.length_a   1.000
_cell.length_b   1.000
_cell.length_c   1.000
_cell.angle_alpha   90.00
_cell.angle_beta   90.00
_cell.angle_gamma   90.00
#
_symmetry.space_group_name_H-M   'P 1'
#
loop_
_entity.id
_entity.type
_entity.pdbx_description
1 polymer ?
#
loop_
_entity_poly.entity_id
_entity_poly.type
_entity_poly.pdbx_seq_one_letter_code
_entity_poly.pdbx_strand_id
1 'polypeptide(L)'
;MKNLTILVLRNDNITSMIPSNIGEYQNLTQLFLGNNKLNGTLPLQKSSSLLKIDVSYNNLVGSFPSWINQTNLELYVLKKFSLFNILSKWVATL
;
A
#
# COMPACT_ATOMS: atom_id res chain seq x y z
N MET A 1 -0.20 -19.81 0.28
CA MET A 1 1.02 -19.92 1.11
C MET A 1 0.75 -19.29 2.47
N LYS A 2 0.54 -20.08 3.54
CA LYS A 2 0.13 -19.53 4.85
C LYS A 2 1.31 -19.09 5.75
N ASN A 3 2.56 -19.38 5.35
CA ASN A 3 3.75 -19.11 6.16
C ASN A 3 4.56 -17.89 5.68
N LEU A 4 4.01 -17.08 4.78
CA LEU A 4 4.71 -15.91 4.28
C LEU A 4 4.76 -14.85 5.39
N THR A 5 5.97 -14.48 5.81
CA THR A 5 6.20 -13.48 6.87
C THR A 5 6.63 -12.14 6.33
N ILE A 6 7.43 -12.13 5.27
CA ILE A 6 7.95 -10.92 4.64
C ILE A 6 7.79 -11.10 3.12
N LEU A 7 7.21 -10.10 2.47
CA LEU A 7 7.15 -10.01 1.01
C LEU A 7 7.85 -8.73 0.55
N VAL A 8 8.88 -8.88 -0.27
CA VAL A 8 9.60 -7.78 -0.91
C VAL A 8 9.41 -7.87 -2.40
N LEU A 9 8.76 -6.86 -2.97
CA LEU A 9 8.55 -6.68 -4.41
C LEU A 9 8.75 -5.19 -4.73
N ARG A 10 9.97 -4.67 -4.56
CA ARG A 10 10.28 -3.25 -4.81
C ARG A 10 11.00 -3.10 -6.15
N ASN A 11 10.69 -2.05 -6.90
CA ASN A 11 11.31 -1.76 -8.20
C ASN A 11 11.03 -2.80 -9.30
N ASP A 12 9.92 -3.53 -9.21
CA ASP A 12 9.61 -4.67 -10.10
C ASP A 12 8.67 -4.32 -11.26
N ASN A 13 8.40 -3.04 -11.50
CA ASN A 13 7.49 -2.55 -12.54
C ASN A 13 6.07 -3.16 -12.49
N ILE A 14 5.61 -3.66 -11.34
CA ILE A 14 4.30 -4.30 -11.22
C ILE A 14 3.19 -3.28 -11.50
N THR A 15 2.31 -3.58 -12.44
CA THR A 15 1.24 -2.66 -12.92
C THR A 15 -0.16 -3.01 -12.43
N SER A 16 -0.33 -4.16 -11.77
CA SER A 16 -1.62 -4.66 -11.30
C SER A 16 -2.05 -4.02 -9.97
N MET A 17 -3.26 -4.38 -9.51
CA MET A 17 -3.76 -3.99 -8.20
C MET A 17 -3.13 -4.86 -7.08
N ILE A 18 -3.19 -4.36 -5.85
CA ILE A 18 -2.97 -5.20 -4.65
C ILE A 18 -4.21 -6.10 -4.49
N PRO A 19 -4.06 -7.43 -4.46
CA PRO A 19 -5.20 -8.32 -4.40
C PRO A 19 -5.88 -8.28 -3.02
N SER A 20 -7.22 -8.38 -3.01
CA SER A 20 -8.02 -8.31 -1.78
C SER A 20 -7.70 -9.42 -0.78
N ASN A 21 -7.24 -10.58 -1.27
CA ASN A 21 -6.85 -11.71 -0.44
C ASN A 21 -5.48 -11.54 0.26
N ILE A 22 -4.81 -10.38 0.15
CA ILE A 22 -3.59 -10.11 0.93
C ILE A 22 -3.84 -10.21 2.44
N GLY A 23 -5.10 -10.04 2.87
CA GLY A 23 -5.53 -10.25 4.26
C GLY A 23 -5.48 -11.69 4.75
N GLU A 24 -5.45 -12.68 3.86
CA GLU A 24 -5.45 -14.10 4.22
C GLU A 24 -4.06 -14.59 4.70
N TYR A 25 -3.00 -13.83 4.44
CA TYR A 25 -1.63 -14.14 4.86
C TYR A 25 -1.41 -13.78 6.33
N GLN A 26 -2.02 -14.55 7.24
CA GLN A 26 -2.05 -14.24 8.69
C GLN A 26 -0.67 -14.11 9.35
N ASN A 27 0.39 -14.65 8.75
CA ASN A 27 1.76 -14.54 9.25
C ASN A 27 2.56 -13.37 8.65
N LEU A 28 2.00 -12.63 7.69
CA LEU A 28 2.67 -11.55 6.99
C LEU A 28 2.83 -10.34 7.91
N THR A 29 4.06 -10.01 8.24
CA THR A 29 4.43 -8.88 9.12
C THR A 29 4.94 -7.68 8.33
N GLN A 30 5.58 -7.90 7.18
CA GLN A 30 6.17 -6.84 6.37
C GLN A 30 5.82 -7.01 4.89
N LEU A 31 5.33 -5.93 4.28
CA LEU A 31 4.96 -5.88 2.87
C LEU A 31 5.62 -4.68 2.19
N PHE A 32 6.59 -4.93 1.31
CA PHE A 32 7.33 -3.89 0.62
C PHE A 32 7.01 -3.90 -0.88
N LEU A 33 6.20 -2.95 -1.31
CA LEU A 33 5.70 -2.78 -2.68
C LEU A 33 6.13 -1.45 -3.32
N GLY A 34 7.05 -0.73 -2.66
CA GLY A 34 7.50 0.58 -3.09
C GLY A 34 8.09 0.60 -4.50
N ASN A 35 7.93 1.74 -5.18
CA ASN A 35 8.46 2.03 -6.51
C ASN A 35 8.05 1.01 -7.58
N ASN A 36 6.75 0.73 -7.64
CA ASN A 36 6.11 -0.02 -8.71
C ASN A 36 5.15 0.90 -9.49
N LYS A 37 4.29 0.29 -10.31
CA LYS A 37 3.22 0.97 -11.04
C LYS A 37 1.84 0.50 -10.57
N LEU A 38 1.74 0.01 -9.33
CA LEU A 38 0.50 -0.54 -8.77
C LEU A 38 -0.61 0.52 -8.84
N ASN A 39 -1.80 0.09 -9.25
CA ASN A 39 -2.96 0.95 -9.44
C ASN A 39 -4.14 0.50 -8.55
N GLY A 40 -5.27 1.20 -8.66
CA GLY A 40 -6.44 0.92 -7.82
C GLY A 40 -6.30 1.46 -6.40
N THR A 41 -6.98 0.82 -5.46
CA THR A 41 -7.03 1.24 -4.05
C THR A 41 -6.25 0.27 -3.16
N LEU A 42 -5.97 0.70 -1.93
CA LEU A 42 -5.58 -0.23 -0.87
C LEU A 42 -6.74 -1.20 -0.56
N PRO A 43 -6.46 -2.46 -0.22
CA PRO A 43 -7.50 -3.44 0.10
C PRO A 43 -8.18 -3.09 1.43
N LEU A 44 -9.49 -3.38 1.52
CA LEU A 44 -10.28 -3.14 2.73
C LEU A 44 -9.79 -3.95 3.94
N GLN A 45 -9.17 -5.10 3.68
CA GLN A 45 -8.58 -5.98 4.68
C GLN A 45 -7.07 -6.10 4.45
N LYS A 46 -6.33 -6.19 5.56
CA LYS A 46 -4.90 -6.50 5.57
C LYS A 46 -4.64 -7.71 6.47
N SER A 47 -3.43 -8.26 6.41
CA SER A 47 -3.04 -9.28 7.38
C SER A 47 -3.13 -8.72 8.81
N SER A 48 -3.66 -9.53 9.72
CA SER A 48 -3.78 -9.20 11.14
C SER A 48 -2.41 -8.94 11.77
N SER A 49 -1.39 -9.67 11.34
CA SER A 49 -0.01 -9.55 11.81
C SER A 49 0.81 -8.46 11.11
N LEU A 50 0.24 -7.72 10.15
CA LEU A 50 0.99 -6.73 9.39
C LEU A 50 1.38 -5.54 10.27
N LEU A 51 2.69 -5.33 10.40
CA LEU A 51 3.32 -4.27 11.19
C LEU A 51 3.95 -3.20 10.29
N LYS A 52 4.36 -3.55 9.07
CA LYS A 52 5.02 -2.63 8.15
C LYS A 52 4.52 -2.80 6.73
N ILE A 53 4.16 -1.69 6.10
CA ILE A 53 3.73 -1.66 4.72
C ILE A 53 4.33 -0.44 3.99
N ASP A 54 4.97 -0.71 2.87
CA ASP A 54 5.49 0.32 1.98
C ASP A 54 4.81 0.20 0.61
N VAL A 55 4.00 1.19 0.28
CA VAL A 55 3.36 1.34 -1.04
C VAL A 55 3.81 2.63 -1.72
N SER A 56 4.93 3.21 -1.28
CA SER A 56 5.47 4.44 -1.81
C SER A 56 5.75 4.37 -3.32
N TYR A 57 5.71 5.50 -3.98
CA TYR A 57 5.99 5.65 -5.41
C TYR A 57 5.18 4.72 -6.32
N ASN A 58 3.90 4.51 -6.01
CA ASN A 58 2.92 3.82 -6.85
C ASN A 58 1.84 4.76 -7.41
N ASN A 59 0.91 4.22 -8.20
CA ASN A 59 -0.21 4.92 -8.81
C ASN A 59 -1.54 4.67 -8.07
N LEU A 60 -1.48 4.36 -6.77
CA LEU A 60 -2.65 4.11 -5.94
C LEU A 60 -3.53 5.37 -5.81
N VAL A 61 -4.85 5.15 -5.76
CA VAL A 61 -5.91 6.16 -5.63
C VAL A 61 -6.93 5.73 -4.59
N GLY A 62 -7.94 6.56 -4.32
CA GLY A 62 -9.01 6.28 -3.35
C GLY A 62 -8.69 6.71 -1.93
N SER A 63 -9.60 6.40 -1.01
CA SER A 63 -9.45 6.68 0.42
C SER A 63 -8.61 5.62 1.12
N PHE A 64 -8.06 5.98 2.28
CA PHE A 64 -7.40 5.01 3.13
C PHE A 64 -8.44 4.11 3.83
N PRO A 65 -8.22 2.79 3.85
CA PRO A 65 -9.04 1.86 4.63
C PRO A 65 -8.82 2.05 6.14
N SER A 66 -9.78 1.60 6.95
CA SER A 66 -9.82 1.86 8.41
C SER A 66 -8.61 1.32 9.17
N TRP A 67 -7.92 0.31 8.65
CA TRP A 67 -6.74 -0.28 9.30
C TRP A 67 -5.53 0.66 9.37
N ILE A 68 -5.54 1.81 8.67
CA ILE A 68 -4.48 2.82 8.77
C ILE A 68 -4.36 3.42 10.17
N ASN A 69 -5.46 3.44 10.94
CA ASN A 69 -5.50 4.02 12.28
C ASN A 69 -4.97 3.08 13.38
N GLN A 70 -4.37 1.94 13.02
CA GLN A 70 -3.82 1.01 13.99
C GLN A 70 -2.47 1.50 14.54
N THR A 71 -2.33 1.52 15.87
CA THR A 71 -1.23 2.20 16.59
C THR A 71 0.16 1.61 16.36
N ASN A 72 0.27 0.37 15.87
CA ASN A 72 1.52 -0.35 15.70
C ASN A 72 1.91 -0.56 14.22
N LEU A 73 1.26 0.17 13.30
CA LEU A 73 1.49 0.03 11.86
C LEU A 73 2.44 1.12 11.34
N GLU A 74 3.57 0.71 10.78
CA GLU A 74 4.45 1.57 9.98
C GLU A 74 3.95 1.60 8.53
N LEU A 75 3.39 2.73 8.11
CA LEU A 75 2.87 2.94 6.76
C LEU A 75 3.71 3.96 5.98
N TYR A 76 4.26 3.54 4.85
CA TYR A 76 4.95 4.43 3.90
C TYR A 76 4.08 4.66 2.66
N VAL A 77 3.55 5.88 2.53
CA VAL A 77 2.75 6.33 1.39
C VAL A 77 3.36 7.62 0.87
N LEU A 78 4.17 7.50 -0.18
CA LEU A 78 4.61 8.64 -0.99
C LEU A 78 4.05 8.45 -2.39
N LYS A 79 3.56 9.50 -3.03
CA LYS A 79 3.08 9.40 -4.41
C LYS A 79 4.22 9.72 -5.37
N LYS A 80 4.29 9.01 -6.50
CA LYS A 80 5.14 9.43 -7.60
C LYS A 80 4.54 10.71 -8.18
N PHE A 81 5.12 11.86 -7.84
CA PHE A 81 4.72 13.13 -8.43
C PHE A 81 5.22 13.18 -9.87
N SER A 82 4.32 13.25 -10.85
CA SER A 82 4.69 13.84 -12.14
C SER A 82 4.55 15.36 -12.00
N LEU A 83 5.48 16.12 -12.58
CA LEU A 83 5.56 17.59 -12.49
C LEU A 83 4.34 18.35 -13.08
N PHE A 84 3.22 17.67 -13.36
CA PHE A 84 2.07 18.22 -14.10
C PHE A 84 0.74 18.32 -13.32
N ASN A 85 0.63 17.85 -12.08
CA ASN A 85 -0.65 17.77 -11.34
C ASN A 85 -0.61 18.42 -9.95
N ILE A 86 0.00 19.60 -9.82
CA ILE A 86 0.41 20.16 -8.52
C ILE A 86 -0.73 20.76 -7.66
N LEU A 87 -1.99 20.93 -8.11
CA LEU A 87 -2.97 21.68 -7.27
C LEU A 87 -4.36 21.08 -7.01
N SER A 88 -4.80 19.98 -7.65
CA SER A 88 -6.24 19.64 -7.62
C SER A 88 -6.68 18.49 -6.70
N LYS A 89 -5.78 17.74 -6.06
CA LYS A 89 -6.16 16.51 -5.32
C LYS A 89 -5.88 16.49 -3.81
N TRP A 90 -5.31 17.54 -3.23
CA TRP A 90 -4.94 17.55 -1.80
C TRP A 90 -5.40 18.77 -0.99
N VAL A 91 -5.96 19.81 -1.61
CA VAL A 91 -6.54 20.95 -0.86
C VAL A 91 -7.97 20.67 -0.38
N ALA A 92 -8.63 19.59 -0.84
CA ALA A 92 -10.04 19.35 -0.53
C ALA A 92 -10.30 18.58 0.80
N THR A 93 -9.27 18.22 1.57
CA THR A 93 -9.43 17.49 2.86
C THR A 93 -8.43 17.93 3.92
N LEU A 94 -8.15 19.24 4.00
CA LEU A 94 -7.69 19.88 5.23
C LEU A 94 -8.80 20.80 5.76
#